data_AF-A0A945AE81-F1
#
_entry.id   AF-A0A945AE81-F1
#
_cell.length_a   1.000
_cell.length_b   1.000
_cell.length_c   1.000
_cell.angle_alpha   90.00
_cell.angle_beta   90.00
_cell.angle_gamma   90.00
#
_symmetry.space_group_name_H-M   'P 1'
#
loop_
_entity.id
_entity.type
_entity.pdbx_description
1 polymer ?
#
loop_
_entity_poly.entity_id
_entity_poly.type
_entity_poly.pdbx_seq_one_letter_code
_entity_poly.pdbx_strand_id
1 'polypeptide(L)'
;MIKKEARMVGEGTTAIFITFAMAILGYVGLTYTVTLTARSKHWIGIWRVVALIIFAHVLMVWMFRYDWQFDLAVRNGYAGFLIFHSALISILVSMFCNQNLGQKLIHISFLIVTVGALGASFRYDVVAMYRIVVIVCGLVGGIGLVRFYILNKGTLSNV
;
A
#
# COMPACT_ATOMS: atom_id res chain seq x y z
N MET A 1 39.35 -5.18 -9.82
CA MET A 1 37.98 -5.45 -10.34
C MET A 1 37.21 -6.52 -9.55
N ILE A 2 37.80 -7.18 -8.55
CA ILE A 2 37.19 -8.30 -7.78
C ILE A 2 36.36 -7.83 -6.57
N LYS A 3 36.54 -6.59 -6.09
CA LYS A 3 35.78 -6.05 -4.95
C LYS A 3 34.31 -5.71 -5.23
N LYS A 4 33.89 -5.65 -6.50
CA LYS A 4 32.52 -5.25 -6.87
C LYS A 4 31.52 -6.40 -6.73
N GLU A 5 31.97 -7.65 -6.94
CA GLU A 5 31.10 -8.83 -6.89
C GLU A 5 30.77 -9.25 -5.45
N ALA A 6 31.73 -9.17 -4.52
CA ALA A 6 31.50 -9.52 -3.12
C ALA A 6 30.55 -8.55 -2.38
N ARG A 7 30.46 -7.28 -2.81
CA ARG A 7 29.49 -6.31 -2.26
C ARG A 7 28.04 -6.62 -2.66
N MET A 8 27.82 -7.25 -3.82
CA MET A 8 26.47 -7.50 -4.32
C MET A 8 25.74 -8.65 -3.62
N VAL A 9 26.46 -9.53 -2.91
CA VAL A 9 25.85 -10.71 -2.27
C VAL A 9 25.21 -10.39 -0.91
N GLY A 10 25.64 -9.32 -0.22
CA GLY A 10 25.12 -8.94 1.11
C GLY A 10 24.22 -7.68 1.14
N GLU A 11 24.51 -6.68 0.28
CA GLU A 11 23.70 -5.45 0.22
C GLU A 11 22.37 -5.69 -0.52
N GLY A 12 22.38 -6.53 -1.56
CA GLY A 12 21.19 -6.85 -2.37
C GLY A 12 20.09 -7.53 -1.57
N THR A 13 20.42 -8.53 -0.75
CA THR A 13 19.45 -9.25 0.11
C THR A 13 18.86 -8.35 1.19
N THR A 14 19.69 -7.51 1.83
CA THR A 14 19.24 -6.60 2.89
C THR A 14 18.31 -5.51 2.36
N ALA A 15 18.66 -4.87 1.25
CA ALA A 15 17.83 -3.83 0.62
C ALA A 15 16.47 -4.40 0.15
N ILE A 16 16.48 -5.61 -0.41
CA ILE A 16 15.26 -6.32 -0.79
C ILE A 16 14.39 -6.60 0.44
N PHE A 17 14.97 -7.12 1.53
CA PHE A 17 14.26 -7.38 2.77
C PHE A 17 13.61 -6.11 3.36
N ILE A 18 14.37 -5.01 3.46
CA ILE A 18 13.85 -3.72 3.97
C ILE A 18 12.72 -3.20 3.08
N THR A 19 12.87 -3.30 1.76
CA THR A 19 11.83 -2.88 0.81
C THR A 19 10.53 -3.62 1.07
N PHE A 20 10.58 -4.94 1.30
CA PHE A 20 9.40 -5.74 1.64
C PHE A 20 8.86 -5.46 3.04
N ALA A 21 9.73 -5.27 4.04
CA ALA A 21 9.32 -4.89 5.38
C ALA A 21 8.54 -3.58 5.38
N MET A 22 8.99 -2.58 4.61
CA MET A 22 8.27 -1.31 4.46
C MET A 22 6.92 -1.49 3.73
N ALA A 23 6.84 -2.40 2.75
CA ALA A 23 5.57 -2.74 2.10
C ALA A 23 4.54 -3.27 3.12
N ILE A 24 4.98 -4.17 4.01
CA ILE A 24 4.15 -4.75 5.06
C ILE A 24 3.72 -3.68 6.06
N LEU A 25 4.66 -2.88 6.56
CA LEU A 25 4.35 -1.79 7.49
C LEU A 25 3.38 -0.79 6.87
N GLY A 26 3.59 -0.43 5.60
CA GLY A 26 2.69 0.42 4.83
C GLY A 26 1.29 -0.19 4.71
N TYR A 27 1.18 -1.48 4.40
CA TYR A 27 -0.11 -2.17 4.25
C TYR A 27 -0.86 -2.37 5.57
N VAL A 28 -0.15 -2.74 6.64
CA VAL A 28 -0.71 -2.83 8.00
C VAL A 28 -1.17 -1.44 8.47
N GLY A 29 -0.34 -0.42 8.25
CA GLY A 29 -0.67 0.97 8.55
C GLY A 29 -1.92 1.45 7.79
N LEU A 30 -2.00 1.17 6.49
CA LEU A 30 -3.14 1.50 5.66
C LEU A 30 -4.42 0.78 6.14
N THR A 31 -4.31 -0.48 6.52
CA THR A 31 -5.40 -1.28 7.10
C THR A 31 -5.88 -0.69 8.43
N TYR A 32 -4.94 -0.27 9.28
CA TYR A 32 -5.28 0.38 10.53
C TYR A 32 -5.98 1.72 10.29
N THR A 33 -5.46 2.56 9.38
CA THR A 33 -6.09 3.84 9.02
C THR A 33 -7.47 3.63 8.42
N VAL A 34 -7.66 2.69 7.48
CA VAL A 34 -8.97 2.44 6.86
C VAL A 34 -10.00 1.96 7.90
N THR A 35 -9.55 1.16 8.87
CA THR A 35 -10.42 0.67 9.96
C THR A 35 -10.83 1.81 10.90
N LEU A 36 -9.92 2.74 11.19
CA LEU A 36 -10.24 3.95 11.97
C LEU A 36 -11.19 4.88 11.23
N THR A 37 -10.93 5.13 9.94
CA THR A 37 -11.79 6.02 9.14
C THR A 37 -13.17 5.41 8.91
N ALA A 38 -13.28 4.08 8.80
CA ALA A 38 -14.55 3.36 8.80
C ALA A 38 -15.34 3.50 10.13
N ARG A 39 -14.71 4.00 11.20
CA ARG A 39 -15.35 4.37 12.48
C ARG A 39 -15.48 5.88 12.66
N SER A 40 -15.37 6.64 11.57
CA SER A 40 -15.40 8.11 11.55
C SER A 40 -14.28 8.78 12.37
N LYS A 41 -13.17 8.07 12.63
CA LYS A 41 -11.99 8.62 13.31
C LYS A 41 -10.89 8.88 12.27
N HIS A 42 -10.62 10.15 11.99
CA HIS A 42 -9.60 10.55 11.00
C HIS A 42 -8.38 11.19 11.67
N TRP A 43 -7.41 10.36 12.06
CA TRP A 43 -6.17 10.83 12.70
C TRP A 43 -5.12 11.16 11.65
N ILE A 44 -5.09 12.41 11.20
CA ILE A 44 -4.24 12.88 10.10
C ILE A 44 -2.74 12.63 10.34
N GLY A 45 -2.29 12.68 11.60
CA GLY A 45 -0.89 12.41 11.95
C GLY A 45 -0.47 10.98 11.61
N ILE A 46 -1.29 10.00 12.00
CA ILE A 46 -1.06 8.58 11.67
C ILE A 46 -1.10 8.39 10.15
N TRP A 47 -2.09 9.00 9.48
CA TRP A 47 -2.22 8.87 8.04
C TRP A 47 -0.98 9.38 7.30
N ARG A 48 -0.43 10.53 7.69
CA ARG A 48 0.80 11.08 7.11
C ARG A 48 2.00 10.15 7.29
N VAL A 49 2.16 9.56 8.47
CA VAL A 49 3.24 8.59 8.72
C VAL A 49 3.10 7.36 7.81
N VAL A 50 1.90 6.80 7.70
CA VAL A 50 1.62 5.65 6.82
C VAL A 50 1.89 6.00 5.35
N ALA A 51 1.42 7.16 4.88
CA ALA A 51 1.64 7.62 3.52
C ALA A 51 3.13 7.80 3.21
N LEU A 52 3.92 8.33 4.16
CA LEU A 52 5.37 8.46 4.01
C LEU A 52 6.07 7.10 3.93
N ILE A 53 5.66 6.11 4.73
CA ILE A 53 6.20 4.73 4.65
C ILE A 53 5.92 4.12 3.26
N ILE A 54 4.69 4.27 2.77
CA ILE A 54 4.29 3.76 1.44
C ILE A 54 5.08 4.46 0.33
N PHE A 55 5.23 5.78 0.41
CA PHE A 55 6.00 6.56 -0.55
C PHE A 55 7.47 6.15 -0.56
N ALA A 56 8.09 6.04 0.62
CA ALA A 56 9.47 5.58 0.75
C ALA A 56 9.65 4.15 0.19
N HIS A 57 8.68 3.27 0.41
CA HIS A 57 8.70 1.92 -0.17
C HIS A 57 8.71 1.98 -1.70
N VAL A 58 7.85 2.80 -2.31
CA VAL A 58 7.81 2.94 -3.77
C VAL A 58 9.12 3.51 -4.30
N LEU A 59 9.71 4.52 -3.65
CA LEU A 59 11.02 5.05 -4.04
C LEU A 59 12.12 3.97 -3.97
N MET A 60 12.11 3.13 -2.94
CA MET A 60 13.05 2.00 -2.84
C MET A 60 12.85 0.99 -3.97
N VAL A 61 11.61 0.68 -4.34
CA VAL A 61 11.34 -0.20 -5.50
C VAL A 61 11.87 0.43 -6.79
N TRP A 62 11.64 1.71 -7.01
CA TRP A 62 12.17 2.42 -8.19
C TRP A 62 13.70 2.38 -8.26
N MET A 63 14.36 2.66 -7.14
CA MET A 63 15.81 2.70 -7.08
C MET A 63 16.46 1.30 -7.15
N PHE A 64 15.98 0.34 -6.37
CA PHE A 64 16.65 -0.96 -6.21
C PHE A 64 16.14 -2.03 -7.17
N ARG A 65 14.87 -1.96 -7.61
CA ARG A 65 14.28 -2.98 -8.49
C ARG A 65 14.24 -2.56 -9.95
N TYR A 66 14.00 -1.29 -10.21
CA TYR A 66 13.86 -0.77 -11.58
C TYR A 66 15.05 0.07 -12.03
N ASP A 67 16.01 0.39 -11.15
CA ASP A 67 17.16 1.24 -11.48
C ASP A 67 16.74 2.56 -12.16
N TRP A 68 15.59 3.11 -11.74
CA TRP A 68 14.94 4.28 -12.36
C TRP A 68 14.52 4.13 -13.82
N GLN A 69 14.58 2.94 -14.40
CA GLN A 69 14.21 2.68 -15.79
C GLN A 69 12.72 2.38 -15.91
N PHE A 70 12.02 3.21 -16.69
CA PHE A 70 10.58 3.07 -16.92
C PHE A 70 10.23 1.72 -17.58
N ASP A 71 11.04 1.27 -18.54
CA ASP A 71 10.81 0.01 -19.27
C ASP A 71 10.78 -1.20 -18.34
N LEU A 72 11.60 -1.20 -17.28
CA LEU A 72 11.59 -2.24 -16.25
C LEU A 72 10.34 -2.17 -15.37
N ALA A 73 9.87 -0.96 -15.06
CA ALA A 73 8.68 -0.75 -14.24
C ALA A 73 7.38 -1.20 -14.95
N VAL A 74 7.32 -1.09 -16.28
CA VAL A 74 6.14 -1.48 -17.08
C VAL A 74 6.24 -2.86 -17.72
N ARG A 75 7.35 -3.59 -17.53
CA ARG A 75 7.59 -4.93 -18.11
C ARG A 75 6.47 -5.94 -17.83
N ASN A 76 5.78 -5.77 -16.70
CA ASN A 76 4.68 -6.64 -16.27
C ASN A 76 3.29 -6.15 -16.70
N GLY A 77 3.23 -5.10 -17.53
CA GLY A 77 2.01 -4.52 -18.09
C GLY A 77 1.74 -3.08 -17.60
N TYR A 78 1.40 -2.20 -18.54
CA TYR A 78 1.04 -0.80 -18.27
C TYR A 78 -0.17 -0.65 -17.34
N ALA A 79 -1.16 -1.55 -17.44
CA ALA A 79 -2.35 -1.49 -16.61
C ALA A 79 -2.02 -1.62 -15.11
N GLY A 80 -1.21 -2.60 -14.74
CA GLY A 80 -0.76 -2.78 -13.35
C GLY A 80 0.04 -1.57 -12.86
N PHE A 81 0.96 -1.07 -13.70
CA PHE A 81 1.72 0.14 -13.40
C PHE A 81 0.81 1.33 -13.09
N LEU A 82 -0.17 1.62 -13.95
CA LEU A 82 -1.11 2.74 -13.78
C LEU A 82 -1.99 2.57 -12.53
N ILE A 83 -2.46 1.36 -12.25
CA ILE A 83 -3.29 1.07 -11.07
C ILE A 83 -2.51 1.35 -9.78
N PHE A 84 -1.26 0.87 -9.66
CA PHE A 84 -0.47 1.11 -8.45
C PHE A 84 -0.05 2.58 -8.28
N HIS A 85 0.35 3.25 -9.36
CA HIS A 85 0.76 4.65 -9.27
C HIS A 85 -0.43 5.59 -9.05
N SER A 86 -1.60 5.29 -9.59
CA SER A 86 -2.83 6.04 -9.29
C SER A 86 -3.27 5.86 -7.83
N ALA A 87 -3.08 4.67 -7.25
CA ALA A 87 -3.28 4.46 -5.81
C ALA A 87 -2.29 5.31 -4.99
N LEU A 88 -1.01 5.32 -5.35
CA LEU A 88 -0.02 6.18 -4.66
C LEU A 88 -0.39 7.66 -4.76
N ILE A 89 -0.76 8.14 -5.94
CA ILE A 89 -1.20 9.53 -6.13
C ILE A 89 -2.42 9.82 -5.25
N SER A 90 -3.41 8.92 -5.20
CA SER A 90 -4.59 9.08 -4.33
C SER A 90 -4.21 9.16 -2.85
N ILE A 91 -3.27 8.32 -2.40
CA ILE A 91 -2.71 8.36 -1.04
C ILE A 91 -2.09 9.72 -0.76
N LEU A 92 -1.22 10.20 -1.65
CA LEU A 92 -0.52 11.47 -1.46
C LEU A 92 -1.47 12.66 -1.47
N VAL A 93 -2.39 12.73 -2.44
CA VAL A 93 -3.40 13.79 -2.55
C VAL A 93 -4.29 13.83 -1.31
N SER A 94 -4.67 12.67 -0.77
CA SER A 94 -5.54 12.61 0.40
C SER A 94 -4.97 13.28 1.65
N MET A 95 -3.63 13.45 1.74
CA MET A 95 -2.97 14.15 2.86
C MET A 95 -3.29 15.66 2.90
N PHE A 96 -3.74 16.21 1.78
CA PHE A 96 -4.02 17.64 1.59
C PHE A 96 -5.52 17.92 1.42
N CYS A 97 -6.35 16.89 1.34
CA CYS A 97 -7.79 17.03 1.22
C CYS A 97 -8.46 17.34 2.57
N ASN A 98 -9.69 17.84 2.52
CA ASN A 98 -10.57 17.89 3.70
C ASN A 98 -10.89 16.46 4.20
N GLN A 99 -11.38 16.35 5.43
CA GLN A 99 -11.61 15.05 6.08
C GLN A 99 -12.51 14.11 5.26
N ASN A 100 -13.60 14.64 4.68
CA ASN A 100 -14.56 13.86 3.91
C ASN A 100 -13.96 13.26 2.62
N LEU A 101 -13.25 14.08 1.85
CA LEU A 101 -12.61 13.64 0.62
C LEU A 101 -11.39 12.75 0.92
N GLY A 102 -10.58 13.13 1.92
CA GLY A 102 -9.43 12.34 2.37
C GLY A 102 -9.83 10.92 2.80
N GLN A 103 -10.92 10.79 3.55
CA GLN A 103 -11.48 9.49 3.93
C GLN A 103 -11.87 8.64 2.71
N LYS A 104 -12.58 9.21 1.73
CA LYS A 104 -12.96 8.48 0.50
C LYS A 104 -11.73 8.01 -0.27
N LEU A 105 -10.71 8.87 -0.38
CA LEU A 105 -9.46 8.54 -1.06
C LEU A 105 -8.69 7.43 -0.33
N ILE A 106 -8.65 7.44 1.01
CA ILE A 106 -8.06 6.36 1.81
C ILE A 106 -8.78 5.03 1.53
N HIS A 107 -10.12 5.03 1.52
CA HIS A 107 -10.91 3.82 1.27
C HIS A 107 -10.67 3.25 -0.13
N ILE A 108 -10.69 4.11 -1.16
CA ILE A 108 -10.40 3.70 -2.54
C ILE A 108 -8.98 3.17 -2.67
N SER A 109 -8.00 3.86 -2.07
CA SER A 109 -6.60 3.45 -2.08
C SER A 109 -6.41 2.08 -1.43
N PHE A 110 -7.07 1.83 -0.29
CA PHE A 110 -7.03 0.52 0.36
C PHE A 110 -7.53 -0.60 -0.56
N LEU A 111 -8.65 -0.41 -1.26
CA LEU A 111 -9.19 -1.42 -2.18
C LEU A 111 -8.20 -1.72 -3.32
N ILE A 112 -7.66 -0.67 -3.96
CA ILE A 112 -6.71 -0.84 -5.07
C ILE A 112 -5.43 -1.54 -4.59
N VAL A 113 -4.86 -1.07 -3.47
CA VAL A 113 -3.64 -1.66 -2.89
C VAL A 113 -3.88 -3.10 -2.46
N THR A 114 -5.05 -3.44 -1.90
CA THR A 114 -5.39 -4.81 -1.50
C THR A 114 -5.43 -5.77 -2.68
N VAL A 115 -6.10 -5.38 -3.78
CA VAL A 115 -6.14 -6.19 -5.01
C VAL A 115 -4.72 -6.42 -5.55
N GLY A 116 -3.91 -5.36 -5.57
CA GLY A 116 -2.52 -5.42 -5.99
C GLY A 116 -1.65 -6.30 -5.09
N ALA A 117 -1.77 -6.16 -3.77
CA ALA A 117 -1.03 -6.93 -2.78
C ALA A 117 -1.37 -8.43 -2.84
N LEU A 118 -2.65 -8.77 -3.03
CA LEU A 118 -3.09 -10.15 -3.24
C LEU A 118 -2.43 -10.72 -4.50
N GLY A 119 -2.55 -10.04 -5.65
CA GLY A 119 -1.93 -10.47 -6.90
C GLY A 119 -0.41 -10.67 -6.78
N ALA A 120 0.29 -9.75 -6.11
CA ALA A 120 1.72 -9.88 -5.87
C ALA A 120 2.08 -11.06 -4.95
N SER A 121 1.30 -11.28 -3.89
CA SER A 121 1.55 -12.35 -2.90
C SER A 121 1.42 -13.75 -3.47
N PHE A 122 0.56 -13.94 -4.49
CA PHE A 122 0.42 -15.23 -5.20
C PHE A 122 1.43 -15.39 -6.35
N ARG A 123 1.92 -14.28 -6.92
CA ARG A 123 2.83 -14.31 -8.08
C ARG A 123 4.30 -14.53 -7.72
N TYR A 124 4.76 -14.04 -6.57
CA TYR A 124 6.18 -14.07 -6.21
C TYR A 124 6.43 -14.88 -4.93
N ASP A 125 7.29 -15.90 -5.00
CA ASP A 125 7.59 -16.77 -3.85
C ASP A 125 8.25 -16.02 -2.69
N VAL A 126 9.04 -14.98 -2.99
CA VAL A 126 9.71 -14.13 -1.98
C VAL A 126 8.69 -13.42 -1.08
N VAL A 127 7.46 -13.19 -1.54
CA VAL A 127 6.38 -12.61 -0.73
C VAL A 127 5.36 -13.65 -0.25
N ALA A 128 5.60 -14.94 -0.46
CA ALA A 128 4.69 -16.01 -0.01
C ALA A 128 4.51 -16.03 1.52
N MET A 129 5.58 -15.74 2.27
CA MET A 129 5.54 -15.62 3.74
C MET A 129 4.58 -14.53 4.22
N TYR A 130 4.33 -13.51 3.40
CA TYR A 130 3.49 -12.37 3.76
C TYR A 130 2.03 -12.51 3.31
N ARG A 131 1.67 -13.61 2.63
CA ARG A 131 0.28 -13.91 2.24
C ARG A 131 -0.67 -13.84 3.44
N ILE A 132 -0.26 -14.39 4.57
CA ILE A 132 -1.06 -14.38 5.81
C ILE A 132 -1.37 -12.95 6.23
N VAL A 133 -0.36 -12.07 6.24
CA VAL A 133 -0.54 -10.65 6.58
C VAL A 133 -1.48 -9.97 5.59
N VAL A 134 -1.27 -10.18 4.29
CA VAL A 134 -2.11 -9.57 3.25
C VAL A 134 -3.56 -10.00 3.37
N ILE A 135 -3.81 -11.30 3.58
CA ILE A 135 -5.16 -11.87 3.73
C ILE A 135 -5.83 -11.35 4.99
N VAL A 136 -5.16 -11.42 6.14
CA VAL A 136 -5.73 -10.97 7.42
C VAL A 136 -6.06 -9.48 7.37
N CYS A 137 -5.13 -8.65 6.91
CA CYS A 137 -5.35 -7.22 6.77
C CYS A 137 -6.44 -6.89 5.73
N GLY A 138 -6.45 -7.59 4.60
CA GLY A 138 -7.48 -7.45 3.57
C GLY A 138 -8.88 -7.76 4.11
N LEU A 139 -9.02 -8.84 4.89
CA LEU A 139 -10.28 -9.20 5.54
C LEU A 139 -10.70 -8.17 6.59
N VAL A 140 -9.79 -7.75 7.47
CA VAL A 140 -10.11 -6.78 8.53
C VAL A 140 -10.55 -5.43 7.94
N GLY A 141 -9.77 -4.88 7.01
CA GLY A 141 -10.11 -3.61 6.35
C GLY A 141 -11.35 -3.74 5.46
N GLY A 142 -11.50 -4.86 4.74
CA GLY A 142 -12.66 -5.14 3.90
C GLY A 142 -13.96 -5.23 4.69
N ILE A 143 -13.99 -6.00 5.77
CA ILE A 143 -15.14 -6.09 6.68
C ILE A 143 -15.47 -4.71 7.28
N GLY A 144 -14.44 -3.95 7.67
CA GLY A 144 -14.60 -2.57 8.16
C GLY A 144 -15.32 -1.66 7.16
N LEU A 145 -14.89 -1.70 5.89
CA LEU A 145 -15.51 -0.93 4.81
C LEU A 145 -16.92 -1.39 4.48
N VAL A 146 -17.16 -2.70 4.40
CA VAL A 146 -18.50 -3.27 4.16
C VAL A 146 -19.48 -2.81 5.23
N ARG A 147 -19.08 -2.88 6.51
CA ARG A 147 -19.91 -2.41 7.62
C ARG A 147 -20.19 -0.91 7.51
N PHE A 148 -19.19 -0.10 7.16
CA PHE A 148 -19.36 1.34 7.02
C PHE A 148 -20.32 1.73 5.88
N TYR A 149 -20.18 1.12 4.70
CA TYR A 149 -20.95 1.51 3.52
C TYR A 149 -22.31 0.83 3.37
N ILE A 150 -22.49 -0.38 3.91
CA ILE A 150 -23.73 -1.15 3.75
C ILE A 150 -24.57 -1.06 5.03
N LEU A 151 -23.98 -1.32 6.19
CA LEU A 151 -24.74 -1.45 7.44
C LEU A 151 -25.05 -0.08 8.09
N ASN A 152 -24.19 0.92 7.91
CA ASN A 152 -24.40 2.27 8.44
C ASN A 152 -25.18 3.21 7.50
N LYS A 153 -25.61 2.76 6.31
CA LYS A 153 -26.45 3.58 5.41
C LYS A 153 -27.82 3.91 6.01
N GLY A 154 -28.33 3.11 6.96
CA GLY A 154 -29.62 3.35 7.61
C GLY A 154 -29.63 4.51 8.61
N THR A 155 -28.47 5.00 9.04
CA THR A 155 -28.37 6.04 10.10
C THR A 155 -28.14 7.44 9.53
N LEU A 156 -27.66 7.56 8.28
CA LEU A 156 -27.38 8.83 7.61
C LEU A 156 -28.56 9.37 6.78
N SER A 157 -29.68 8.64 6.67
CA SER A 157 -30.89 9.13 6.00
C SER A 157 -31.83 9.93 6.92
N ASN A 158 -31.47 10.10 8.20
CA ASN A 158 -32.30 10.76 9.22
C ASN A 158 -31.68 12.06 9.76
N VAL A 159 -30.68 12.61 9.07
CA VAL A 159 -30.09 13.95 9.31
C VAL A 159 -30.05 14.67 7.97
#